data_AF-A0A6N8R746-F1
#
_entry.id   AF-A0A6N8R746-F1
#
_cell.length_a   1.000
_cell.length_b   1.000
_cell.length_c   1.000
_cell.angle_alpha   90.00
_cell.angle_beta   90.00
_cell.angle_gamma   90.00
#
_symmetry.space_group_name_H-M   'P 1'
#
loop_
_entity.id
_entity.type
_entity.pdbx_description
1 polymer ?
#
loop_
_entity_poly.entity_id
_entity_poly.type
_entity_poly.pdbx_seq_one_letter_code
_entity_poly.pdbx_strand_id
1 'polypeptide(L)' 'MKPTLYTATGECVTPGRELGKGGEGAVYDIEEFVDSVAKIYHTPPPALKQDKLAFMAATADAQLLNYVAWPQA' A
#
# COMPACT_ATOMS: atom_id res chain seq x y z
N MET A 1 -17.18 -10.52 -2.17
CA MET A 1 -15.86 -11.08 -2.49
C MET A 1 -14.86 -9.95 -2.31
N LYS A 2 -13.86 -10.09 -1.44
CA LYS A 2 -12.78 -9.09 -1.35
C LYS A 2 -11.94 -9.20 -2.64
N PRO A 3 -11.52 -8.09 -3.27
CA PRO A 3 -10.69 -8.16 -4.46
C PRO A 3 -9.36 -8.81 -4.12
N THR A 4 -8.87 -9.69 -5.00
CA THR A 4 -7.49 -10.18 -4.96
C THR A 4 -6.58 -9.02 -5.32
N LEU A 5 -5.63 -8.68 -4.45
CA LEU A 5 -4.66 -7.62 -4.70
C LEU A 5 -3.31 -8.23 -5.04
N TYR A 6 -2.53 -7.49 -5.81
CA TYR A 6 -1.18 -7.86 -6.19
C TYR A 6 -0.24 -6.69 -5.91
N THR A 7 0.95 -7.01 -5.40
CA THR A 7 2.08 -6.08 -5.33
C THR A 7 2.60 -5.78 -6.75
N ALA A 8 3.48 -4.79 -6.89
CA ALA A 8 4.14 -4.50 -8.16
C ALA A 8 5.10 -5.62 -8.61
N THR A 9 5.55 -6.47 -7.68
CA THR A 9 6.34 -7.69 -7.96
C THR A 9 5.48 -8.87 -8.43
N GLY A 10 4.14 -8.73 -8.37
CA GLY A 10 3.19 -9.77 -8.78
C GLY A 10 2.81 -10.75 -7.67
N GLU A 11 3.20 -10.48 -6.41
CA GLU A 11 2.81 -11.29 -5.27
C GLU A 11 1.35 -11.03 -4.91
N CYS A 12 0.58 -12.11 -4.76
CA CYS A 12 -0.80 -12.03 -4.31
C CYS A 12 -0.81 -11.69 -2.81
N VAL A 13 -1.63 -10.71 -2.42
CA VAL A 13 -1.80 -10.31 -1.02
C VAL A 13 -3.27 -10.29 -0.63
N THR A 14 -3.54 -10.68 0.60
CA THR A 14 -4.88 -10.80 1.15
C THR A 14 -5.12 -9.68 2.18
N PRO A 15 -5.99 -8.70 1.88
CA PRO A 15 -6.35 -7.67 2.85
C PRO A 15 -7.16 -8.27 4.00
N GLY A 16 -6.60 -8.19 5.20
CA GLY A 16 -7.19 -8.69 6.44
C GLY A 16 -8.25 -7.73 6.99
N ARG A 17 -8.03 -7.28 8.23
CA ARG A 17 -8.91 -6.35 8.94
C ARG A 17 -8.67 -4.91 8.48
N GLU A 18 -9.75 -4.12 8.42
CA GLU A 18 -9.63 -2.66 8.26
C GLU A 18 -9.09 -2.03 9.53
N LEU A 19 -7.97 -1.31 9.41
CA LEU A 19 -7.34 -0.55 10.50
C LEU A 19 -7.92 0.86 10.61
N GLY A 20 -8.32 1.45 9.48
CA GLY A 20 -8.91 2.77 9.46
C GLY A 20 -9.32 3.20 8.06
N LYS A 21 -10.25 4.15 8.00
CA LYS A 21 -10.81 4.68 6.76
C LYS A 21 -10.85 6.19 6.80
N GLY A 22 -10.38 6.80 5.72
CA GLY A 22 -10.41 8.25 5.50
C GLY A 22 -11.07 8.61 4.17
N GLY A 23 -11.03 9.90 3.84
CA GLY A 23 -11.66 10.43 2.62
C GLY A 23 -11.04 9.89 1.32
N GLU A 24 -9.75 9.56 1.32
CA GLU A 24 -9.06 9.06 0.12
C GLU A 24 -9.11 7.54 -0.05
N GLY A 25 -9.26 6.79 1.05
CA GLY A 25 -9.07 5.35 1.04
C GLY A 25 -9.22 4.72 2.42
N ALA A 26 -8.98 3.41 2.47
CA ALA A 26 -8.93 2.63 3.70
C ALA A 26 -7.59 1.88 3.82
N VAL A 27 -7.17 1.64 5.06
CA VAL A 27 -5.95 0.92 5.40
C VAL A 27 -6.33 -0.41 6.00
N TYR A 28 -5.68 -1.48 5.54
CA TYR A 28 -5.91 -2.85 5.97
C TYR A 28 -4.60 -3.49 6.42
N ASP A 29 -4.66 -4.40 7.39
CA ASP A 29 -3.57 -5.36 7.61
C ASP A 29 -3.42 -6.26 6.37
N ILE A 30 -2.21 -6.80 6.16
CA ILE A 30 -1.96 -7.83 5.14
C ILE A 30 -1.66 -9.14 5.84
N GLU A 31 -2.39 -10.20 5.49
CA GLU A 31 -2.26 -11.50 6.18
C GLU A 31 -0.87 -12.13 6.01
N GLU A 32 -0.27 -11.94 4.83
CA GLU A 32 1.05 -12.47 4.48
C GLU A 32 2.21 -11.63 5.03
N PHE A 33 1.97 -10.37 5.39
CA PHE A 33 3.01 -9.40 5.77
C PHE A 33 2.63 -8.65 7.06
N VAL A 34 3.00 -9.22 8.21
CA VAL A 34 2.60 -8.75 9.55
C VAL A 34 3.06 -7.32 9.86
N ASP A 35 4.18 -6.89 9.30
CA ASP A 35 4.73 -5.53 9.52
C ASP A 35 4.28 -4.52 8.45
N SER A 36 3.38 -4.93 7.55
CA SER A 36 2.92 -4.13 6.41
C SER A 36 1.41 -3.91 6.44
N VAL A 37 1.01 -2.79 5.87
CA VAL A 37 -0.40 -2.44 5.70
C VAL A 37 -0.67 -2.05 4.24
N ALA A 38 -1.85 -2.40 3.75
CA ALA A 38 -2.31 -2.01 2.42
C ALA A 38 -3.19 -0.75 2.52
N LYS A 39 -2.76 0.35 1.90
CA LYS A 39 -3.62 1.52 1.67
C LYS A 39 -4.32 1.40 0.32
N ILE A 40 -5.64 1.18 0.35
CA ILE A 40 -6.50 1.06 -0.83
C ILE A 40 -7.27 2.36 -1.03
N TYR A 41 -7.07 3.01 -2.17
CA TYR A 41 -7.79 4.24 -2.52
C TYR A 41 -9.21 3.94 -3.00
N HIS A 42 -10.20 4.73 -2.57
CA HIS A 42 -11.61 4.55 -2.99
C HIS A 42 -11.82 4.83 -4.47
N THR A 43 -11.02 5.76 -5.00
CA THR A 43 -10.99 6.14 -6.41
C THR A 43 -9.53 6.19 -6.86
N PRO A 44 -9.22 5.84 -8.12
CA PRO A 44 -7.87 6.00 -8.64
C PRO A 44 -7.37 7.44 -8.42
N PRO A 45 -6.20 7.65 -7.78
CA PRO A 45 -5.67 8.99 -7.60
C PRO A 45 -5.26 9.60 -8.95
N PRO A 46 -5.09 10.93 -9.06
CA PRO A 46 -4.62 11.55 -10.30
C PRO A 46 -3.27 10.99 -10.77
N ALA A 47 -3.02 10.98 -12.07
CA ALA A 47 -1.82 10.36 -12.68
C ALA A 47 -0.51 10.81 -12.00
N LEU A 48 -0.33 12.12 -11.79
CA LEU A 48 0.86 12.64 -11.09
C LEU A 48 1.05 12.04 -9.68
N LYS A 49 -0.04 11.78 -8.95
CA LYS A 49 0.02 11.14 -7.62
C LYS A 49 0.32 9.65 -7.75
N GLN A 50 -0.18 8.98 -8.79
CA GLN A 50 0.17 7.58 -9.08
C GLN A 50 1.67 7.46 -9.39
N ASP A 51 2.20 8.30 -10.28
CA ASP A 51 3.63 8.31 -10.64
C ASP A 51 4.52 8.56 -9.43
N LYS A 52 4.12 9.51 -8.57
CA LYS A 52 4.81 9.76 -7.31
C LYS A 52 4.80 8.53 -6.39
N LEU A 53 3.65 7.87 -6.23
CA LEU A 53 3.53 6.68 -5.37
C LEU A 53 4.36 5.51 -5.92
N ALA A 54 4.35 5.29 -7.23
CA ALA A 54 5.18 4.28 -7.89
C ALA A 54 6.68 4.58 -7.69
N PHE A 55 7.09 5.84 -7.85
CA PHE A 55 8.46 6.26 -7.57
C PHE A 55 8.84 6.02 -6.11
N MET A 56 7.99 6.41 -5.16
CA MET A 56 8.23 6.17 -3.73
C MET A 56 8.40 4.68 -3.45
N ALA A 57 7.49 3.83 -3.93
CA ALA A 57 7.55 2.38 -3.75
C ALA A 57 8.82 1.75 -4.32
N ALA A 58 9.27 2.22 -5.50
CA ALA A 58 10.48 1.73 -6.17
C ALA A 58 11.79 2.26 -5.55
N THR A 59 11.73 3.30 -4.70
CA THR A 59 12.92 3.96 -4.11
C THR A 59 12.98 3.82 -2.59
N ALA A 60 12.24 2.86 -2.03
CA ALA A 60 12.32 2.55 -0.62
C ALA A 60 13.77 2.22 -0.21
N ASP A 61 14.22 2.81 0.90
CA ASP A 61 15.55 2.60 1.46
C ASP A 61 15.46 2.30 2.96
N ALA A 62 16.47 1.60 3.49
CA ALA A 62 16.48 1.19 4.88
C ALA A 62 16.49 2.37 5.87
N GLN A 63 17.11 3.49 5.53
CA GLN A 63 17.08 4.69 6.37
C GLN A 63 15.67 5.28 6.42
N LEU A 64 14.98 5.45 5.29
CA LEU A 64 13.59 5.92 5.25
C LEU A 64 12.67 5.01 6.08
N LEU A 65 12.77 3.69 5.91
CA LEU A 65 11.91 2.73 6.61
C LEU A 65 12.08 2.75 8.14
N ASN A 66 13.23 3.17 8.65
CA ASN A 66 13.46 3.31 10.10
C ASN A 66 12.74 4.53 10.71
N TYR A 67 12.34 5.51 9.91
CA TYR A 67 11.78 6.78 10.41
C TYR A 67 10.35 7.05 9.95
N VAL A 68 9.93 6.50 8.80
CA VAL A 68 8.62 6.79 8.20
C VAL A 68 7.97 5.55 7.62
N ALA A 69 6.64 5.50 7.70
CA ALA A 69 5.85 4.53 6.95
C ALA A 69 5.94 4.88 5.46
N TRP A 70 6.82 4.18 4.74
CA TRP A 70 7.09 4.39 3.32
C TRP A 70 6.41 3.31 2.47
N PRO A 71 5.81 3.65 1.31
CA PRO A 71 5.26 2.66 0.38
C PRO A 71 6.36 1.71 -0.12
N GLN A 72 6.01 0.45 -0.35
CA GLN A 72 6.91 -0.57 -0.89
C GLN A 72 6.25 -1.24 -2.10
N ALA A 73 7.07 -1.74 -3.02
CA ALA A 73 6.65 -2.32 -4.30
C ALA A 73 6.08 -3.72 -4.13
#